data_AF-A0A941ET79-F1
#
_entry.id   AF-A0A941ET79-F1
#
_cell.length_a   1.000
_cell.length_b   1.000
_cell.length_c   1.000
_cell.angle_alpha   90.00
_cell.angle_beta   90.00
_cell.angle_gamma   90.00
#
_symmetry.space_group_name_H-M   'P 1'
#
loop_
_entity.id
_entity.type
_entity.pdbx_description
1 polymer ?
#
loop_
_entity_poly.entity_id
_entity_poly.type
_entity_poly.pdbx_seq_one_letter_code
_entity_poly.pdbx_strand_id
1 'polypeptide(L)'
;MTGRIVLIPFSPRVAPGLMSAAAWRVVAEPGARVHAGDEEHPILEYLDDLDIAIELIEGEAEEVAEELLAEAAAGAQVVWLADPSGGDQRLVHALGERLAAG
;
A
#
# COMPACT_ATOMS: atom_id res chain seq x y z
N MET A 1 0.01 -8.17 18.77
CA MET A 1 0.74 -6.95 18.38
C MET A 1 -0.27 -5.98 17.77
N THR A 2 -0.04 -4.67 17.86
CA THR A 2 -0.91 -3.69 17.19
C THR A 2 -0.48 -3.62 15.72
N GLY A 3 -1.39 -3.90 14.80
CA GLY A 3 -1.11 -3.77 13.36
C GLY A 3 -1.02 -2.31 12.92
N ARG A 4 -0.57 -2.09 11.69
CA ARG A 4 -0.39 -0.76 11.11
C ARG A 4 -0.61 -0.77 9.61
N ILE A 5 -1.06 0.36 9.08
CA ILE A 5 -1.11 0.63 7.64
C ILE A 5 0.04 1.59 7.30
N VAL A 6 0.83 1.24 6.28
CA VAL A 6 1.91 2.07 5.75
C VAL A 6 1.58 2.44 4.32
N LEU A 7 1.43 3.73 4.05
CA LEU A 7 1.24 4.27 2.72
C LEU A 7 2.61 4.62 2.12
N ILE A 8 2.93 4.05 0.96
CA ILE A 8 4.15 4.37 0.20
C ILE A 8 3.76 5.21 -1.03
N PRO A 9 3.92 6.54 -0.97
CA PRO A 9 3.59 7.39 -2.10
C PRO A 9 4.65 7.30 -3.20
N PHE A 10 4.18 7.21 -4.44
CA PHE A 10 5.03 7.34 -5.63
C PHE A 10 4.82 8.69 -6.31
N SER A 11 5.84 9.12 -7.06
CA SER A 11 5.76 10.31 -7.90
C SER A 11 6.08 9.93 -9.33
N PRO A 12 5.31 10.41 -10.33
CA PRO A 12 5.58 10.12 -11.73
C PRO A 12 6.83 10.85 -12.23
N ARG A 13 7.43 11.71 -11.38
CA ARG A 13 8.68 12.43 -11.66
C ARG A 13 9.93 11.64 -11.28
N VAL A 14 9.77 10.50 -10.61
CA VAL A 14 10.85 9.63 -10.14
C VAL A 14 10.77 8.32 -10.90
N ALA A 15 11.93 7.76 -11.27
CA ALA A 15 11.95 6.45 -11.94
C ALA A 15 11.30 5.40 -11.02
N PRO A 16 10.44 4.51 -11.54
CA PRO A 16 9.66 3.61 -10.70
C PRO A 16 10.49 2.78 -9.71
N GLY A 17 11.64 2.24 -10.13
CA GLY A 17 12.54 1.46 -9.25
C GLY A 17 13.25 2.24 -8.12
N LEU A 18 13.04 3.56 -8.00
CA LEU A 18 13.66 4.38 -6.96
C LEU A 18 12.74 4.55 -5.75
N MET A 19 12.75 3.56 -4.87
CA MET A 19 12.25 3.69 -3.51
C MET A 19 13.36 4.11 -2.55
N SER A 20 12.99 4.85 -1.50
CA SER A 20 13.91 5.11 -0.39
C SER A 20 14.31 3.81 0.30
N ALA A 21 15.49 3.76 0.91
CA ALA A 21 15.93 2.59 1.68
C ALA A 21 14.96 2.23 2.82
N ALA A 22 14.24 3.21 3.38
CA ALA A 22 13.22 2.97 4.41
C ALA A 22 11.99 2.27 3.83
N ALA A 23 11.51 2.72 2.66
CA ALA A 23 10.39 2.09 1.96
C ALA A 23 10.73 0.65 1.57
N TRP A 24 11.95 0.40 1.06
CA TRP A 24 12.43 -0.94 0.73
C TRP A 24 12.38 -1.90 1.93
N ARG A 25 12.79 -1.45 3.11
CA ARG A 25 12.74 -2.28 4.33
C ARG A 25 11.32 -2.64 4.75
N VAL A 26 10.37 -1.73 4.57
CA VAL A 26 8.96 -1.96 4.93
C VAL A 26 8.33 -3.00 4.00
N VAL A 27 8.53 -2.85 2.69
CA VAL A 27 7.99 -3.80 1.70
C VAL A 27 8.60 -5.19 1.87
N ALA A 28 9.92 -5.26 2.11
CA ALA A 28 10.62 -6.53 2.30
C ALA A 28 10.54 -7.11 3.73
N GLU A 29 9.74 -6.49 4.62
CA GLU A 29 9.63 -6.97 6.00
C GLU A 29 8.89 -8.33 6.03
N PRO A 30 9.43 -9.37 6.69
CA PRO A 30 8.76 -10.67 6.74
C PRO A 30 7.35 -10.58 7.31
N GLY A 31 6.37 -11.03 6.54
CA GLY A 31 4.94 -10.99 6.92
C GLY A 31 4.25 -9.66 6.66
N ALA A 32 4.91 -8.69 5.99
CA ALA A 32 4.21 -7.55 5.41
C ALA A 32 3.23 -8.03 4.34
N ARG A 33 2.02 -7.47 4.35
CA ARG A 33 1.01 -7.65 3.30
C ARG A 33 1.09 -6.44 2.39
N VAL A 34 1.51 -6.66 1.15
CA VAL A 34 1.78 -5.57 0.20
C VAL A 34 0.67 -5.56 -0.84
N HIS A 35 0.04 -4.40 -1.00
CA HIS A 35 -1.10 -4.20 -1.87
C HIS A 35 -0.87 -3.04 -2.85
N ALA A 36 -1.50 -3.16 -4.01
CA ALA A 36 -1.65 -2.08 -4.99
C ALA A 36 -3.06 -2.13 -5.57
N GLY A 37 -3.54 -1.00 -6.10
CA GLY A 37 -4.87 -0.91 -6.70
C GLY A 37 -4.91 -1.15 -8.22
N ASP A 38 -3.76 -1.35 -8.85
CA ASP A 38 -3.62 -1.42 -10.30
C ASP A 38 -2.51 -2.41 -10.69
N GLU A 39 -2.83 -3.36 -11.58
CA GLU A 39 -1.87 -4.31 -12.14
C GLU A 39 -0.81 -3.64 -13.04
N GLU A 40 -1.09 -2.43 -13.54
CA GLU A 40 -0.16 -1.63 -14.33
C GLU A 40 0.74 -0.72 -13.46
N HIS A 41 0.69 -0.86 -12.12
CA HIS A 41 1.48 0.00 -11.23
C HIS A 41 2.99 -0.13 -11.54
N PRO A 42 3.71 0.96 -11.88
CA PRO A 42 5.07 0.87 -12.43
C PRO A 42 6.15 0.23 -11.54
N ILE A 43 5.94 0.15 -10.22
CA ILE A 43 6.86 -0.52 -9.29
C ILE A 43 6.80 -2.05 -9.36
N LEU A 44 5.71 -2.64 -9.83
CA LEU A 44 5.44 -4.08 -9.69
C LEU A 44 6.51 -4.93 -10.38
N GLU A 45 6.95 -4.53 -11.58
CA GLU A 45 8.04 -5.18 -12.32
C GLU A 45 9.33 -5.29 -11.50
N TYR A 46 9.64 -4.31 -10.66
CA TYR A 46 10.86 -4.29 -9.85
C TYR A 46 10.75 -5.11 -8.56
N LEU A 47 9.53 -5.39 -8.11
CA LEU A 47 9.28 -6.16 -6.90
C LEU A 47 9.16 -7.66 -7.19
N ASP A 48 8.72 -8.03 -8.40
CA ASP A 48 8.68 -9.42 -8.88
C ASP A 48 10.08 -10.06 -8.83
N ASP A 49 11.11 -9.31 -9.24
CA ASP A 49 12.54 -9.71 -9.15
C ASP A 49 13.01 -10.05 -7.71
N LEU A 50 12.25 -9.69 -6.69
CA LEU A 50 12.61 -9.83 -5.27
C LEU A 50 11.75 -10.85 -4.51
N ASP A 51 10.92 -11.64 -5.20
CA ASP A 51 9.98 -12.61 -4.62
C ASP A 51 9.03 -12.00 -3.56
N ILE A 52 8.69 -10.72 -3.70
CA ILE A 52 7.74 -10.02 -2.83
C ILE A 52 6.34 -10.27 -3.38
N ALA A 53 5.50 -10.96 -2.60
CA ALA A 53 4.10 -11.16 -2.96
C ALA A 53 3.33 -9.85 -2.87
N ILE A 54 2.65 -9.50 -3.96
CA ILE A 54 1.80 -8.31 -4.05
C ILE A 54 0.39 -8.78 -4.38
N GLU A 55 -0.56 -8.34 -3.58
CA GLU A 55 -1.98 -8.67 -3.73
C GLU A 55 -2.72 -7.43 -4.23
N LEU A 56 -3.33 -7.55 -5.41
CA LEU A 56 -4.13 -6.45 -5.96
C LEU A 56 -5.47 -6.38 -5.22
N ILE A 57 -5.82 -5.17 -4.77
CA ILE A 57 -7.14 -4.87 -4.23
C ILE A 57 -7.74 -3.77 -5.10
N GLU A 58 -8.64 -4.18 -5.99
CA GLU A 58 -9.41 -3.28 -6.84
C GLU A 58 -10.77 -3.03 -6.22
N GLY A 59 -11.27 -1.80 -6.32
CA GLY A 59 -12.60 -1.46 -5.83
C GLY A 59 -12.78 0.01 -5.54
N GLU A 60 -13.93 0.35 -4.95
CA GLU A 60 -14.18 1.69 -4.46
C GLU A 60 -13.33 1.99 -3.23
N ALA A 61 -12.91 3.25 -3.07
CA ALA A 61 -11.98 3.67 -2.03
C ALA A 61 -12.42 3.28 -0.60
N GLU A 62 -13.71 3.32 -0.33
CA GLU A 62 -14.30 2.94 0.96
C GLU A 62 -14.18 1.44 1.25
N GLU A 63 -14.36 0.58 0.23
CA GLU A 63 -14.26 -0.87 0.36
C GLU A 63 -12.81 -1.28 0.58
N VAL A 64 -11.90 -0.71 -0.22
CA VAL A 64 -10.45 -0.90 -0.06
C VAL A 64 -10.01 -0.45 1.33
N ALA A 65 -10.45 0.72 1.80
CA ALA A 65 -10.11 1.21 3.14
C ALA A 65 -10.56 0.25 4.24
N GLU A 66 -11.75 -0.32 4.13
CA GLU A 66 -12.29 -1.29 5.10
C GLU A 66 -11.47 -2.58 5.14
N GLU A 67 -11.05 -3.08 3.98
CA GLU A 67 -10.18 -4.26 3.87
C GLU A 67 -8.82 -4.01 4.55
N LEU A 68 -8.12 -2.93 4.19
CA LEU A 68 -6.83 -2.60 4.79
C LEU A 68 -6.92 -2.41 6.31
N LEU A 69 -8.00 -1.80 6.79
CA LEU A 69 -8.25 -1.62 8.23
C LEU A 69 -8.53 -2.95 8.93
N ALA A 70 -9.28 -3.86 8.31
CA ALA A 70 -9.56 -5.17 8.87
C ALA A 70 -8.27 -5.99 9.04
N GLU A 71 -7.38 -5.97 8.05
CA GLU A 71 -6.08 -6.64 8.14
C GLU A 71 -5.19 -6.06 9.24
N ALA A 72 -5.10 -4.72 9.31
CA ALA A 72 -4.35 -4.05 10.36
C ALA A 72 -4.93 -4.33 11.75
N ALA A 73 -6.25 -4.38 11.89
CA ALA A 73 -6.92 -4.76 13.14
C ALA A 73 -6.62 -6.21 13.55
N ALA A 74 -6.38 -7.11 12.59
CA ALA A 74 -5.92 -8.47 12.83
C ALA A 74 -4.42 -8.55 13.23
N GLY A 75 -3.72 -7.41 13.29
CA GLY A 75 -2.33 -7.30 13.71
C GLY A 75 -1.32 -7.29 12.57
N ALA A 76 -1.76 -7.19 11.31
CA ALA A 76 -0.87 -7.18 10.15
C ALA A 76 -0.14 -5.84 9.99
N GLN A 77 1.03 -5.90 9.36
CA GLN A 77 1.63 -4.75 8.68
C GLN A 77 1.10 -4.73 7.25
N VAL A 78 0.22 -3.78 6.98
CA VAL A 78 -0.40 -3.59 5.67
C VAL A 78 0.35 -2.48 4.97
N VAL A 79 0.81 -2.72 3.75
CA VAL A 79 1.57 -1.77 2.94
C VAL A 79 0.78 -1.50 1.67
N TRP A 80 0.45 -0.23 1.43
CA TRP A 80 -0.22 0.18 0.20
C TRP A 80 0.76 0.97 -0.69
N LEU A 81 0.96 0.47 -1.90
CA LEU A 81 1.76 1.10 -2.95
C LEU A 81 0.86 2.07 -3.71
N ALA A 82 1.02 3.37 -3.42
CA ALA A 82 0.06 4.35 -3.90
C ALA A 82 0.29 4.73 -5.36
N ASP A 83 -0.79 4.85 -6.12
CA ASP A 83 -0.80 5.23 -7.52
C ASP A 83 0.01 6.53 -7.76
N PRO A 84 1.02 6.51 -8.66
CA PRO A 84 1.82 7.69 -8.97
C PRO A 84 1.00 8.85 -9.56
N SER A 85 -0.13 8.58 -10.20
CA SER A 85 -0.96 9.62 -10.83
C SER A 85 -1.86 10.36 -9.82
N GLY A 86 -1.98 9.86 -8.60
CA GLY A 86 -2.77 10.44 -7.52
C GLY A 86 -4.20 9.87 -7.40
N GLY A 87 -4.48 8.73 -8.04
CA GLY A 87 -5.77 8.04 -7.99
C GLY A 87 -6.24 7.69 -6.57
N ASP A 88 -5.31 7.51 -5.63
CA ASP A 88 -5.60 7.05 -4.27
C ASP A 88 -6.05 8.15 -3.30
N GLN A 89 -6.29 9.38 -3.76
CA GLN A 89 -6.69 10.47 -2.87
C GLN A 89 -7.96 10.13 -2.06
N ARG A 90 -8.94 9.47 -2.68
CA ARG A 90 -10.17 9.05 -2.00
C ARG A 90 -9.92 7.97 -0.96
N LEU A 91 -9.06 6.99 -1.27
CA LEU A 91 -8.66 5.94 -0.33
C LEU A 91 -7.97 6.54 0.90
N VAL A 92 -6.99 7.42 0.69
CA VAL A 92 -6.27 8.08 1.79
C VAL A 92 -7.24 8.90 2.66
N HIS A 93 -8.22 9.55 2.05
CA HIS A 93 -9.26 10.28 2.79
C HIS A 93 -10.14 9.33 3.61
N ALA A 94 -10.65 8.26 2.99
CA ALA A 94 -11.49 7.26 3.64
C ALA A 94 -10.80 6.58 4.83
N LEU A 95 -9.49 6.30 4.72
CA LEU A 95 -8.65 5.81 5.82
C LEU A 95 -8.56 6.85 6.95
N GLY A 96 -8.29 8.11 6.60
CA GLY A 96 -8.17 9.20 7.57
C GLY A 96 -9.45 9.43 8.38
N GLU A 97 -10.61 9.44 7.73
CA GLU A 97 -11.90 9.61 8.40
C GLU A 97 -12.19 8.48 9.39
N ARG A 98 -11.96 7.22 8.98
CA ARG A 98 -12.20 6.03 9.83
C ARG A 98 -11.23 5.95 11.00
N LEU A 99 -9.96 6.26 10.79
CA LEU A 99 -8.95 6.26 11.85
C LEU A 99 -9.17 7.38 12.87
N ALA A 100 -9.76 8.51 12.48
CA ALA A 100 -10.10 9.60 13.39
C ALA A 100 -11.39 9.35 14.19
N ALA A 101 -12.25 8.44 13.73
CA ALA A 101 -13.52 8.11 14.35
C ALA A 101 -13.42 7.00 15.43
N GLY A 102 -12.32 6.25 15.46
CA GLY A 102 -12.01 5.22 16.47
C GLY A 102 -11.28 5.77 17.68
#